data_AF-A0A534M110-F1
#
_entry.id   AF-A0A534M110-F1
#
_cell.length_a   1.000
_cell.length_b   1.000
_cell.length_c   1.000
_cell.angle_alpha   90.00
_cell.angle_beta   90.00
_cell.angle_gamma   90.00
#
_symmetry.space_group_name_H-M   'P 1'
#
loop_
_entity.id
_entity.type
_entity.pdbx_description
1 polymer ?
#
loop_
_entity_poly.entity_id
_entity_poly.type
_entity_poly.pdbx_seq_one_letter_code
_entity_poly.pdbx_strand_id
1 'polypeptide(L)'
;MDENERITLRLEKENLELIDAFLKGNTAHGNRSQLVREAVQAYIQAIREGGDRISIRVPRYYLDLIDRLVAEGYFLSREHAVVRSVEDWFTRERVKEIQDHKQEVDKVTGKVVAVSTGEKDGVIPP
;
A
#
# COMPACT_ATOMS: atom_id res chain seq x y z
N MET A 1 34.93 3.72 13.19
CA MET A 1 34.60 3.62 14.62
C MET A 1 33.13 3.28 14.67
N ASP A 2 32.78 2.01 14.87
CA ASP A 2 31.37 1.60 14.96
C ASP A 2 30.91 1.81 16.40
N GLU A 3 30.37 3.00 16.67
CA GLU A 3 29.64 3.28 17.89
C GLU A 3 28.33 2.48 17.85
N ASN A 4 28.37 1.26 18.36
CA ASN A 4 27.16 0.46 18.56
C ASN A 4 26.33 1.09 19.69
N GLU A 5 25.42 1.98 19.32
CA GLU A 5 24.44 2.55 20.26
C GLU A 5 23.44 1.49 20.72
N ARG A 6 23.26 1.38 22.04
CA ARG A 6 22.33 0.42 22.65
C ARG A 6 20.97 1.07 22.87
N ILE A 7 19.96 0.56 22.17
CA ILE A 7 18.56 0.88 22.43
C ILE A 7 18.00 -0.13 23.45
N THR A 8 17.33 0.36 24.49
CA THR A 8 16.58 -0.48 25.45
C THR A 8 15.09 -0.14 25.34
N LEU A 9 14.28 -1.13 24.95
CA LEU A 9 12.83 -0.97 24.75
C LEU A 9 12.08 -1.85 25.76
N ARG A 10 11.01 -1.32 26.35
CA ARG A 10 10.04 -2.12 27.12
C ARG A 10 8.94 -2.59 26.19
N LEU A 11 8.72 -3.89 26.14
CA LEU A 11 7.67 -4.52 25.34
C LEU A 11 6.72 -5.24 26.28
N GLU A 12 5.44 -5.23 25.94
CA GLU A 12 4.44 -6.06 26.60
C GLU A 12 4.78 -7.54 26.44
N LYS A 13 4.35 -8.35 27.41
CA LYS A 13 4.65 -9.79 27.45
C LYS A 13 4.13 -10.51 26.19
N GLU A 14 2.94 -10.15 25.72
CA GLU A 14 2.33 -10.71 24.51
C GLU A 14 3.20 -10.47 23.27
N ASN A 15 3.79 -9.29 23.15
CA ASN A 15 4.66 -8.96 22.01
C ASN A 15 5.96 -9.78 22.03
N LEU A 16 6.50 -10.05 23.21
CA LEU A 16 7.67 -10.93 23.37
C LEU A 16 7.35 -12.37 22.98
N GLU A 17 6.16 -12.87 23.35
CA GLU A 17 5.70 -14.21 23.00
C GLU A 17 5.49 -14.37 21.48
N LEU A 18 4.96 -13.35 20.81
CA LEU A 18 4.85 -13.32 19.35
C LEU A 18 6.21 -13.38 18.65
N ILE A 19 7.17 -12.59 19.12
CA ILE A 19 8.54 -12.59 18.61
C ILE A 19 9.18 -13.97 18.80
N ASP A 20 9.03 -14.57 19.97
CA ASP A 20 9.58 -15.89 20.27
C ASP A 20 8.96 -17.00 19.43
N ALA A 21 7.64 -16.96 19.21
CA ALA A 21 6.94 -17.90 18.36
C ALA A 21 7.43 -17.81 16.91
N PHE A 22 7.64 -16.59 16.40
CA PHE A 22 8.17 -16.36 15.07
C PHE A 22 9.62 -16.90 14.91
N LEU A 23 10.49 -16.64 15.89
CA LEU A 23 11.87 -17.12 15.89
C LEU A 23 11.98 -18.64 15.99
N LYS A 24 11.08 -19.30 16.74
CA LYS A 24 11.02 -20.76 16.81
C LYS A 24 10.62 -21.42 15.48
N GLY A 25 9.79 -20.74 14.69
CA GLY A 25 9.34 -21.23 13.39
C GLY A 25 10.31 -20.97 12.24
N ASN A 26 11.26 -20.04 12.39
CA ASN A 26 12.13 -19.58 11.32
C ASN A 26 13.57 -19.34 11.83
N THR A 27 14.45 -20.32 11.64
CA THR A 27 15.84 -20.33 12.18
C THR A 27 16.80 -19.39 11.46
N ALA A 28 16.34 -18.61 10.47
CA ALA A 28 17.18 -17.67 9.73
C ALA A 28 17.57 -16.41 10.55
N HIS A 29 16.80 -16.07 11.59
CA HIS A 29 17.05 -14.89 12.42
C HIS A 29 17.59 -15.35 13.79
N GLY A 30 18.88 -15.10 14.05
CA GLY A 30 19.61 -15.74 15.16
C GLY A 30 19.24 -15.23 16.56
N ASN A 31 18.57 -14.07 16.70
CA ASN A 31 18.08 -13.56 17.98
C ASN A 31 17.01 -12.45 17.84
N ARG A 32 16.30 -12.16 18.94
CA ARG A 32 15.27 -11.10 19.02
C ARG A 32 15.79 -9.72 18.58
N SER A 33 17.01 -9.36 18.98
CA SER A 33 17.59 -8.05 18.68
C SER A 33 17.87 -7.87 17.19
N GLN A 34 18.28 -8.93 16.50
CA GLN A 34 18.51 -8.97 15.07
C GLN A 34 17.18 -8.84 14.33
N LEU A 35 16.16 -9.61 14.73
CA LEU A 35 14.81 -9.50 14.16
C LEU A 35 14.25 -8.09 14.31
N VAL A 36 14.37 -7.49 15.50
CA VAL A 36 13.88 -6.12 15.75
C VAL A 36 14.66 -5.10 14.91
N ARG A 37 15.98 -5.26 14.77
CA ARG A 37 16.80 -4.37 13.92
C ARG A 37 16.38 -4.45 12.46
N GLU A 38 16.23 -5.66 11.93
CA GLU A 38 15.80 -5.89 10.54
C GLU A 38 14.37 -5.37 10.31
N ALA A 39 13.46 -5.60 11.25
CA ALA A 39 12.09 -5.12 11.17
C ALA A 39 12.01 -3.58 11.18
N VAL A 40 12.78 -2.91 12.05
CA VAL A 40 12.85 -1.44 12.10
C VAL A 40 13.44 -0.89 10.82
N GLN A 41 14.52 -1.49 10.31
CA GLN A 41 15.13 -1.07 9.06
C GLN A 41 14.18 -1.25 7.86
N ALA A 42 13.52 -2.40 7.76
CA ALA A 42 12.54 -2.67 6.71
C ALA A 42 11.34 -1.73 6.79
N TYR A 43 10.86 -1.42 8.00
CA TYR A 43 9.77 -0.48 8.21
C TYR A 43 10.16 0.96 7.81
N ILE A 44 11.35 1.42 8.20
CA ILE A 44 11.87 2.74 7.81
C ILE A 44 12.08 2.81 6.29
N GLN A 45 12.62 1.75 5.67
CA GLN A 45 12.77 1.67 4.22
C GLN A 45 11.41 1.72 3.52
N ALA A 46 10.42 0.97 4.00
CA ALA A 46 9.06 1.02 3.45
C ALA A 46 8.42 2.41 3.54
N ILE A 47 8.65 3.16 4.63
CA ILE A 47 8.18 4.54 4.74
C ILE A 47 8.95 5.49 3.81
N ARG A 48 10.27 5.33 3.72
CA ARG A 48 11.14 6.20 2.90
C ARG A 48 10.96 5.98 1.39
N GLU A 49 10.66 4.75 0.98
CA GLU A 49 10.41 4.40 -0.41
C GLU A 49 9.07 4.96 -0.92
N GLY A 50 8.21 5.48 -0.04
CA GLY A 50 6.95 6.08 -0.40
C GLY A 50 5.78 5.11 -0.20
N GLY A 51 4.66 5.64 0.28
CA GLY A 51 3.43 4.88 0.50
C GLY A 51 2.72 4.42 -0.78
N ASP A 52 3.38 4.48 -1.93
CA ASP A 52 2.93 4.00 -3.24
C ASP A 52 3.23 2.52 -3.46
N ARG A 53 4.01 1.89 -2.56
CA ARG A 53 4.30 0.46 -2.64
C ARG A 53 3.17 -0.38 -2.05
N ILE A 54 2.35 -0.97 -2.94
CA ILE A 54 1.29 -1.92 -2.56
C ILE A 54 1.77 -3.37 -2.71
N SER A 55 1.41 -4.22 -1.74
CA SER A 55 1.60 -5.67 -1.85
C SER A 55 0.28 -6.32 -2.26
N ILE A 56 0.25 -6.95 -3.43
CA ILE A 56 -0.92 -7.64 -3.96
C ILE A 56 -0.66 -9.13 -4.15
N ARG A 57 -1.66 -9.98 -3.88
CA ARG A 57 -1.61 -11.40 -4.24
C ARG A 57 -2.17 -11.57 -5.64
N VAL A 58 -1.31 -12.00 -6.57
CA VAL A 58 -1.70 -12.29 -7.95
C VAL A 58 -1.84 -13.80 -8.11
N PRO A 59 -2.90 -14.31 -8.77
CA PRO A 59 -3.01 -15.73 -9.09
C PRO A 59 -1.81 -16.24 -9.90
N ARG A 60 -1.34 -17.46 -9.62
CA ARG A 60 -0.14 -18.04 -10.25
C ARG A 60 -0.15 -17.95 -11.78
N TYR A 61 -1.29 -18.24 -12.40
CA TYR A 61 -1.45 -18.16 -13.85
C TYR A 61 -1.03 -16.80 -14.44
N TYR A 62 -1.43 -15.69 -13.82
CA TYR A 62 -1.06 -14.35 -14.29
C TYR A 62 0.39 -14.01 -13.97
N LEU A 63 0.93 -14.53 -12.86
CA LEU A 63 2.35 -14.37 -12.54
C LEU A 63 3.23 -15.04 -13.61
N ASP A 64 2.89 -16.28 -13.99
CA ASP A 64 3.60 -17.02 -15.03
C ASP A 64 3.49 -16.33 -16.40
N LEU A 65 2.33 -15.72 -16.70
CA LEU A 65 2.14 -14.95 -17.92
C LEU A 65 3.01 -13.69 -17.93
N ILE A 66 3.04 -12.93 -16.84
CA ILE A 66 3.91 -11.75 -16.69
C ILE A 66 5.38 -12.16 -16.85
N ASP A 67 5.78 -13.27 -16.26
CA ASP A 67 7.15 -13.79 -16.36
C ASP A 67 7.56 -14.11 -17.79
N ARG A 68 6.68 -14.75 -18.58
CA ARG A 68 6.93 -15.00 -20.00
C ARG A 68 7.07 -13.70 -20.78
N LEU A 69 6.18 -12.73 -20.56
CA LEU A 69 6.22 -11.45 -21.27
C LEU A 69 7.47 -10.62 -20.93
N VAL A 70 7.95 -10.71 -19.69
CA VAL A 70 9.23 -10.12 -19.30
C VAL A 70 10.40 -10.86 -19.96
N ALA A 71 10.39 -12.20 -19.98
CA ALA A 71 11.42 -13.00 -20.61
C ALA A 71 11.51 -12.80 -22.14
N GLU A 72 10.37 -12.54 -22.79
CA GLU A 72 10.26 -12.20 -24.21
C GLU A 72 10.66 -10.73 -24.51
N GLY A 73 10.95 -9.93 -23.49
CA GLY A 73 11.40 -8.54 -23.63
C GLY A 73 10.28 -7.53 -23.87
N TYR A 74 9.01 -7.93 -23.80
CA TYR A 74 7.86 -7.02 -23.88
C TYR A 74 7.83 -6.03 -22.72
N PHE A 75 8.31 -6.44 -21.54
CA PHE A 75 8.44 -5.59 -20.37
C PHE A 75 9.83 -5.69 -19.76
N LEU A 76 10.34 -4.56 -19.26
CA LEU A 76 11.64 -4.46 -18.58
C LEU A 76 11.68 -5.24 -17.25
N SER A 77 10.55 -5.37 -16.56
CA SER A 77 10.43 -6.08 -15.29
C SER A 77 8.97 -6.44 -15.00
N ARG A 78 8.73 -7.30 -14.00
CA ARG A 78 7.37 -7.61 -13.52
C ARG A 78 6.63 -6.35 -13.06
N GLU A 79 7.35 -5.46 -12.39
CA GLU A 79 6.81 -4.18 -11.94
C GLU A 79 6.40 -3.31 -13.12
N HIS A 80 7.26 -3.20 -14.14
CA HIS A 80 6.94 -2.46 -15.35
C HIS A 80 5.69 -3.01 -16.06
N ALA A 81 5.52 -4.34 -16.10
CA ALA A 81 4.32 -4.97 -16.65
C ALA A 81 3.04 -4.59 -15.88
N VAL A 82 3.12 -4.58 -14.54
CA VAL A 82 1.99 -4.20 -13.68
C VAL A 82 1.67 -2.72 -13.84
N VAL A 83 2.69 -1.84 -13.80
CA VAL A 83 2.52 -0.38 -13.96
C VAL A 83 1.86 -0.05 -15.31
N ARG A 84 2.37 -0.61 -16.42
CA ARG A 84 1.77 -0.42 -17.75
C ARG A 84 0.32 -0.88 -17.83
N SER A 85 -0.01 -1.99 -17.15
CA SER A 85 -1.39 -2.49 -17.10
C SER A 85 -2.31 -1.57 -16.30
N VAL A 86 -1.80 -0.99 -15.21
CA VAL A 86 -2.52 0.01 -14.41
C VAL A 86 -2.72 1.28 -15.22
N GLU A 87 -1.69 1.80 -15.90
CA GLU A 87 -1.79 2.99 -16.75
C GLU A 87 -2.81 2.83 -17.89
N ASP A 88 -2.83 1.67 -18.55
CA ASP A 88 -3.80 1.35 -19.61
C ASP A 88 -5.24 1.32 -19.07
N TRP A 89 -5.42 0.78 -17.86
CA TRP A 89 -6.71 0.72 -17.22
C TRP A 89 -7.23 2.09 -16.75
N PHE A 90 -6.35 2.93 -16.20
CA PHE A 90 -6.67 4.27 -15.67
C PHE A 90 -6.61 5.38 -16.73
N THR A 91 -6.89 5.05 -17.99
CA THR A 91 -7.04 6.03 -19.07
C THR A 91 -8.19 7.01 -18.77
N ARG A 92 -8.03 8.28 -19.19
CA ARG A 92 -8.99 9.36 -18.90
C ARG A 92 -10.42 9.04 -19.33
N GLU A 93 -10.59 8.28 -20.41
CA GLU A 93 -11.90 7.85 -20.90
C GLU A 93 -12.57 6.86 -19.94
N ARG A 94 -11.85 5.82 -19.49
CA ARG A 94 -12.36 4.84 -18.53
C ARG A 94 -12.63 5.43 -17.16
N VAL A 95 -11.76 6.34 -16.70
CA VAL A 95 -11.96 7.04 -15.42
C VAL A 95 -13.22 7.92 -15.48
N LYS A 96 -13.48 8.56 -16.63
CA LYS A 96 -14.69 9.38 -16.83
C LYS A 96 -15.95 8.54 -16.87
N GLU A 97 -15.94 7.40 -17.55
CA GLU A 97 -17.06 6.45 -17.54
C GLU A 97 -17.39 5.92 -16.13
N ILE A 98 -16.37 5.63 -15.31
CA ILE A 98 -16.57 5.20 -13.92
C ILE A 98 -17.12 6.35 -13.07
N GLN A 99 -16.68 7.59 -13.29
CA GLN A 99 -17.24 8.77 -12.60
C GLN A 99 -18.69 9.05 -13.00
N ASP A 100 -19.01 8.90 -14.28
CA ASP A 100 -20.37 9.07 -14.80
C ASP A 100 -21.29 7.95 -14.28
N HIS A 101 -20.84 6.69 -14.27
CA HIS A 101 -21.56 5.58 -13.63
C HIS A 101 -21.73 5.80 -12.12
N LYS A 102 -20.74 6.37 -11.43
CA LYS A 102 -20.85 6.68 -10.01
C LYS A 102 -21.87 7.79 -9.77
N GLN A 103 -21.96 8.80 -10.64
CA GLN A 103 -23.02 9.82 -10.58
C GLN A 103 -24.41 9.25 -10.89
N GLU A 104 -24.54 8.30 -11.82
CA GLU A 104 -25.80 7.60 -12.07
C GLU A 104 -26.19 6.71 -10.90
N VAL A 105 -25.25 5.95 -10.33
CA VAL A 105 -25.48 5.13 -9.15
C VAL A 105 -25.81 6.00 -7.93
N ASP A 106 -25.16 7.15 -7.73
CA ASP A 106 -25.47 8.09 -6.64
C ASP A 106 -26.85 8.75 -6.83
N LYS A 107 -27.26 9.04 -8.07
CA LYS A 107 -28.63 9.50 -8.39
C LYS A 107 -29.69 8.41 -8.11
N VAL A 108 -29.36 7.14 -8.34
CA VAL A 108 -30.27 6.01 -8.14
C VAL A 108 -30.29 5.51 -6.68
N THR A 109 -29.19 5.65 -5.94
CA THR A 109 -29.07 5.18 -4.54
C THR A 109 -29.38 6.25 -3.49
N GLY A 110 -29.73 7.48 -3.88
CA GLY A 110 -30.32 8.47 -2.99
C GLY A 110 -29.44 8.93 -1.84
N LYS A 111 -28.11 8.79 -1.94
CA LYS A 111 -27.21 9.47 -1.00
C LYS A 111 -27.04 10.92 -1.43
N VAL A 112 -27.92 11.75 -0.88
CA VAL A 112 -27.88 13.21 -0.99
C VAL A 112 -26.49 13.68 -0.57
N VAL A 113 -25.68 14.09 -1.56
CA VAL A 113 -24.49 14.90 -1.28
C VAL A 113 -25.03 16.26 -0.89
N ALA A 114 -24.95 16.60 0.40
CA ALA A 114 -25.07 17.98 0.84
C ALA A 114 -23.89 18.74 0.22
N VAL A 115 -24.12 19.29 -0.98
CA VAL A 115 -23.32 20.39 -1.49
C VAL A 115 -23.64 21.58 -0.59
N SER A 116 -22.82 21.76 0.45
CA SER A 116 -22.68 23.08 1.08
C SER A 116 -22.12 24.01 0.02
N THR A 117 -23.02 24.64 -0.73
CA THR A 117 -22.73 25.79 -1.58
C THR A 117 -22.28 26.90 -0.65
N GLY A 118 -20.97 26.96 -0.40
CA GLY A 118 -20.34 28.07 0.29
C GLY A 118 -20.33 29.28 -0.63
N GLU A 119 -21.44 29.98 -0.70
CA GLU A 119 -21.48 31.35 -1.22
C GLU A 119 -22.22 32.25 -0.23
N LYS A 120 -21.53 33.31 0.13
CA LYS A 120 -21.92 34.38 1.05
C LYS A 120 -23.26 34.98 0.62
N ASP A 121 -24.10 35.35 1.58
CA ASP A 121 -24.46 36.77 1.72
C ASP A 121 -25.13 37.07 3.08
N GLY A 122 -24.95 38.31 3.53
CA GLY A 122 -25.20 38.76 4.88
C GLY A 122 -26.67 38.93 5.22
N VAL A 123 -26.97 38.83 6.52
CA VAL A 123 -28.20 39.39 7.09
C VAL A 123 -27.82 40.12 8.37
N ILE A 124 -27.90 41.45 8.33
CA ILE A 124 -27.96 42.32 9.51
C ILE A 124 -29.44 42.39 9.91
N PRO A 125 -29.85 41.97 11.12
CA PRO A 125 -31.21 42.19 11.62
C PRO A 125 -31.35 43.57 12.31
N PRO A 126 -32.61 44.05 12.46
CA PRO A 126 -32.96 45.47 12.67
C PRO A 126 -32.58 46.05 14.03
#